data_AF-A0A7Y0WBL0-F1
#
_entry.id   AF-A0A7Y0WBL0-F1
#
_cell.length_a   1.000
_cell.length_b   1.000
_cell.length_c   1.000
_cell.angle_alpha   90.00
_cell.angle_beta   90.00
_cell.angle_gamma   90.00
#
_symmetry.space_group_name_H-M   'P 1'
#
loop_
_entity.id
_entity.type
_entity.pdbx_description
1 polymer ?
#
loop_
_entity_poly.entity_id
_entity_poly.type
_entity_poly.pdbx_seq_one_letter_code
_entity_poly.pdbx_strand_id
1 'polypeptide(L)'
;MNQKPAYLEISPRQTGKTKRLVQFANELYGQGRTVIFVTPLANCELGLAPGVIVLSDGKNPPPGTDIGRAVWFYDEFDWLKSIKIRAGAYYATTAKKVRQLGVDTPENDLLLRLIELNNLHFQRHFWFFGLKPDSWLAECRATYTPEEFRAFILGEFLS
;
A
#
# COMPACT_ATOMS: atom_id res chain seq x y z
N MET A 1 10.77 -19.65 6.76
CA MET A 1 11.36 -18.29 6.88
C MET A 1 10.22 -17.31 7.10
N ASN A 2 10.35 -16.41 8.07
CA ASN A 2 9.29 -15.46 8.43
C ASN A 2 9.11 -14.41 7.31
N GLN A 3 7.98 -14.44 6.59
CA GLN A 3 7.68 -13.49 5.50
C GLN A 3 7.07 -12.17 6.01
N LYS A 4 7.26 -11.86 7.29
CA LYS A 4 6.73 -10.66 7.94
C LYS A 4 7.16 -9.38 7.21
N PRO A 5 6.23 -8.45 6.91
CA PRO A 5 6.57 -7.14 6.35
C PRO A 5 7.29 -6.25 7.39
N ALA A 6 8.11 -5.31 6.91
CA ALA A 6 8.67 -4.27 7.77
C ALA A 6 7.63 -3.20 8.12
N TYR A 7 6.69 -2.96 7.19
CA TYR A 7 5.62 -1.98 7.33
C TYR A 7 4.39 -2.42 6.56
N LEU A 8 3.21 -2.27 7.16
CA LEU A 8 1.93 -2.52 6.52
C LEU A 8 0.95 -1.41 6.93
N GLU A 9 0.51 -0.61 5.96
CA GLU A 9 -0.51 0.43 6.13
C GLU A 9 -1.74 0.14 5.27
N ILE A 10 -2.92 0.21 5.88
CA ILE A 10 -4.22 0.09 5.20
C ILE A 10 -5.07 1.27 5.66
N SER A 11 -5.13 2.29 4.81
CA SER A 11 -5.77 3.57 5.12
C SER A 11 -6.64 4.04 3.94
N PRO A 12 -7.66 4.89 4.19
CA PRO A 12 -8.41 5.57 3.12
C PRO A 12 -7.54 6.30 2.11
N ARG A 13 -8.13 6.69 0.98
CA ARG A 13 -7.48 7.56 -0.01
C ARG A 13 -7.03 8.88 0.65
N GLN A 14 -6.01 9.53 0.09
CA GLN A 14 -5.60 10.88 0.49
C GLN A 14 -5.17 11.05 1.97
N THR A 15 -4.78 9.98 2.65
CA THR A 15 -4.28 10.02 4.05
C THR A 15 -2.77 10.26 4.15
N GLY A 16 -2.08 10.43 3.02
CA GLY A 16 -0.63 10.65 2.95
C GLY A 16 0.23 9.37 2.84
N LYS A 17 -0.37 8.20 2.58
CA LYS A 17 0.31 6.89 2.43
C LYS A 17 1.55 6.96 1.55
N THR A 18 1.37 7.36 0.30
CA THR A 18 2.46 7.42 -0.69
C THR A 18 3.58 8.34 -0.22
N LYS A 19 3.25 9.50 0.37
CA LYS A 19 4.25 10.43 0.93
C LYS A 19 5.07 9.79 2.05
N ARG A 20 4.42 9.05 2.97
CA ARG A 20 5.11 8.29 4.03
C ARG A 20 6.01 7.19 3.46
N LEU A 21 5.51 6.40 2.50
CA LEU A 21 6.32 5.37 1.84
C LEU A 21 7.54 5.96 1.12
N VAL A 22 7.37 7.06 0.39
CA VAL A 22 8.45 7.78 -0.30
C VAL A 22 9.49 8.27 0.71
N GLN A 23 9.06 8.82 1.86
CA GLN A 23 9.97 9.24 2.91
C GLN A 23 10.83 8.07 3.40
N PHE A 24 10.22 6.94 3.76
CA PHE A 24 10.97 5.74 4.18
C PHE A 24 11.92 5.22 3.08
N ALA A 25 11.47 5.24 1.82
CA ALA A 25 12.28 4.83 0.68
C ALA A 25 13.53 5.71 0.52
N ASN A 26 13.37 7.03 0.61
CA ASN A 26 14.46 7.99 0.52
C ASN A 26 15.43 7.89 1.72
N GLU A 27 14.90 7.66 2.93
CA GLU A 27 15.73 7.46 4.13
C GLU A 27 16.61 6.20 4.00
N LEU A 28 16.05 5.07 3.57
CA LEU A 28 16.82 3.84 3.36
C LEU A 28 17.81 3.96 2.20
N TYR A 29 17.43 4.64 1.13
CA TYR A 29 18.35 4.96 0.04
C TYR A 29 19.53 5.81 0.53
N GLY A 30 19.27 6.84 1.35
CA GLY A 30 20.29 7.67 1.98
C GLY A 30 21.24 6.90 2.90
N GLN A 31 20.82 5.75 3.43
CA GLN A 31 21.65 4.81 4.19
C GLN A 31 22.45 3.84 3.30
N GLY A 32 22.45 4.05 1.97
CA GLY A 32 23.17 3.22 1.00
C GLY A 32 22.46 1.91 0.64
N ARG A 33 21.17 1.75 0.98
CA ARG A 33 20.39 0.56 0.58
C ARG A 33 19.93 0.70 -0.87
N THR A 34 19.95 -0.42 -1.60
CA THR A 34 19.22 -0.51 -2.88
C THR A 34 17.73 -0.54 -2.60
N VAL A 35 16.99 0.40 -3.17
CA VAL A 35 15.54 0.55 -2.96
C VAL A 35 14.80 0.34 -4.28
N ILE A 36 13.78 -0.51 -4.24
CA ILE A 36 12.87 -0.75 -5.35
C ILE A 36 11.47 -0.33 -4.91
N PHE A 37 10.86 0.59 -5.67
CA PHE A 37 9.55 1.15 -5.40
C PHE A 37 8.57 0.76 -6.50
N VAL A 38 7.59 -0.07 -6.16
CA VAL A 38 6.57 -0.56 -7.08
C VAL A 38 5.28 0.20 -6.84
N THR A 39 4.69 0.76 -7.90
CA THR A 39 3.52 1.64 -7.80
C THR A 39 2.73 1.64 -9.11
N PRO A 40 1.39 1.78 -9.08
CA PRO A 40 0.62 1.98 -10.29
C PRO A 40 0.91 3.34 -10.97
N LEU A 41 1.53 4.29 -10.26
CA LEU A 41 1.82 5.65 -10.73
C LEU A 41 3.30 5.86 -11.09
N ALA A 42 3.98 4.83 -11.60
CA ALA A 42 5.44 4.86 -11.81
C ALA A 42 5.93 5.98 -12.77
N ASN A 43 5.04 6.54 -13.59
CA ASN A 43 5.35 7.63 -14.52
C ASN A 43 5.21 9.03 -13.86
N CYS A 44 4.77 9.11 -12.61
CA CYS A 44 4.60 10.37 -11.89
C CYS A 44 5.83 10.69 -11.03
N GLU A 45 6.16 11.97 -10.90
CA GLU A 45 7.22 12.43 -9.99
C GLU A 45 6.79 12.26 -8.54
N LEU A 46 7.11 11.10 -7.97
CA LEU A 46 6.74 10.71 -6.59
C LEU A 46 7.65 11.31 -5.52
N GLY A 47 8.52 12.27 -5.84
CA GLY A 47 9.49 12.83 -4.88
C GLY A 47 10.54 11.82 -4.40
N LEU A 48 10.71 10.71 -5.13
CA LEU A 48 11.75 9.71 -4.87
C LEU A 48 13.13 10.22 -5.27
N ALA A 49 14.16 9.84 -4.53
CA ALA A 49 15.54 10.16 -4.86
C ALA A 49 15.91 9.57 -6.24
N PRO A 50 16.75 10.26 -7.06
CA PRO A 50 17.05 9.84 -8.44
C PRO A 50 17.63 8.42 -8.60
N GLY A 51 18.23 7.86 -7.55
CA GLY A 51 18.79 6.50 -7.56
C GLY A 51 17.84 5.39 -7.10
N VAL A 52 16.60 5.71 -6.71
CA VAL A 52 15.59 4.72 -6.39
C VAL A 52 15.05 4.09 -7.67
N ILE A 53 14.95 2.76 -7.71
CA ILE A 53 14.41 2.04 -8.87
C ILE A 53 12.88 2.06 -8.78
N VAL A 54 12.21 2.81 -9.65
CA VAL A 54 10.75 2.89 -9.71
C VAL A 54 10.20 1.96 -10.78
N LEU A 55 9.23 1.12 -10.43
CA LEU A 55 8.65 0.11 -11.32
C LEU A 55 7.13 0.20 -11.37
N SER A 56 6.58 0.07 -12.57
CA SER A 56 5.17 -0.26 -12.76
C SER A 56 4.89 -1.73 -12.42
N ASP A 57 3.61 -2.09 -12.24
CA ASP A 57 3.19 -3.47 -12.01
C ASP A 57 3.76 -4.44 -13.07
N GLY A 58 4.28 -5.58 -12.61
CA GLY A 58 4.84 -6.64 -13.45
C GLY A 58 6.18 -6.31 -14.13
N LYS A 59 6.76 -5.13 -13.93
CA LYS A 59 8.08 -4.79 -14.49
C LYS A 59 9.21 -5.36 -13.65
N ASN A 60 10.28 -5.75 -14.32
CA ASN A 60 11.50 -6.26 -13.68
C ASN A 60 12.47 -5.11 -13.39
N PRO A 61 13.23 -5.18 -12.28
CA PRO A 61 14.35 -4.27 -12.06
C PRO A 61 15.41 -4.36 -13.17
N PRO A 62 16.23 -3.31 -13.36
CA PRO A 62 17.34 -3.33 -14.31
C PRO A 62 18.30 -4.53 -14.09
N PRO A 63 18.91 -5.07 -15.15
CA PRO A 63 19.93 -6.12 -15.03
C PRO A 63 21.04 -5.72 -14.06
N GLY A 64 21.53 -6.67 -13.26
CA GLY A 64 22.58 -6.43 -12.27
C GLY A 64 22.09 -5.89 -10.92
N THR A 65 20.79 -5.58 -10.78
CA THR A 65 20.20 -5.25 -9.46
C THR A 65 20.23 -6.48 -8.56
N ASP A 66 20.85 -6.38 -7.38
CA ASP A 66 20.78 -7.43 -6.35
C ASP A 66 19.38 -7.44 -5.70
N ILE A 67 18.47 -8.17 -6.33
CA ILE A 67 17.07 -8.33 -5.89
C ILE A 67 16.98 -8.95 -4.48
N GLY A 68 17.97 -9.78 -4.09
CA GLY A 68 18.00 -10.46 -2.80
C GLY A 68 18.33 -9.54 -1.64
N ARG A 69 19.07 -8.46 -1.89
CA ARG A 69 19.47 -7.47 -0.87
C ARG A 69 18.67 -6.15 -0.93
N ALA A 70 17.94 -5.93 -2.01
CA ALA A 70 17.11 -4.74 -2.20
C ALA A 70 15.96 -4.68 -1.18
N VAL A 71 15.61 -3.46 -0.76
CA VAL A 71 14.43 -3.19 0.05
C VAL A 71 13.28 -2.82 -0.89
N TRP A 72 12.15 -3.50 -0.72
CA TRP A 72 10.99 -3.36 -1.59
C TRP A 72 9.90 -2.52 -0.93
N PHE A 73 9.33 -1.61 -1.72
CA PHE A 73 8.18 -0.78 -1.39
C PHE A 73 7.07 -1.07 -2.39
N TYR A 74 5.85 -1.26 -1.89
CA TYR A 74 4.66 -1.51 -2.69
C TYR A 74 3.58 -0.50 -2.31
N ASP A 75 3.38 0.49 -3.17
CA ASP A 75 2.31 1.48 -3.06
C ASP A 75 1.06 1.01 -3.79
N GLU A 76 -0.10 1.25 -3.18
CA GLU A 76 -1.41 0.76 -3.60
C GLU A 76 -1.38 -0.75 -3.93
N PHE A 77 -0.78 -1.53 -3.04
CA PHE A 77 -0.48 -2.94 -3.29
C PHE A 77 -1.72 -3.80 -3.60
N ASP A 78 -2.89 -3.49 -3.02
CA ASP A 78 -4.13 -4.25 -3.25
C ASP A 78 -4.66 -4.13 -4.70
N TRP A 79 -4.08 -3.19 -5.47
CA TRP A 79 -4.42 -2.91 -6.85
C TRP A 79 -3.44 -3.51 -7.86
N LEU A 80 -2.26 -3.94 -7.40
CA LEU A 80 -1.23 -4.54 -8.24
C LEU A 80 -1.51 -6.04 -8.44
N LYS A 81 -1.32 -6.55 -9.67
CA LYS A 81 -1.62 -7.94 -10.04
C LYS A 81 -0.41 -8.87 -9.89
N SER A 82 0.81 -8.32 -9.94
CA SER A 82 2.03 -9.13 -10.04
C SER A 82 2.87 -9.13 -8.75
N ILE A 83 2.27 -8.80 -7.61
CA ILE A 83 3.00 -8.73 -6.34
C ILE A 83 3.53 -10.09 -5.93
N LYS A 84 4.77 -10.07 -5.44
CA LYS A 84 5.36 -11.15 -4.65
C LYS A 84 5.56 -10.64 -3.24
N ILE A 85 5.03 -11.37 -2.24
CA ILE A 85 5.27 -11.03 -0.84
C ILE A 85 6.75 -11.23 -0.52
N ARG A 86 7.35 -10.23 0.13
CA ARG A 86 8.77 -10.19 0.47
C ARG A 86 8.93 -9.87 1.95
N ALA A 87 9.75 -10.67 2.63
CA ALA A 87 10.12 -10.40 4.02
C ALA A 87 10.80 -9.03 4.11
N GLY A 88 10.43 -8.24 5.12
CA GLY A 88 10.99 -6.91 5.36
C GLY A 88 10.62 -5.84 4.32
N ALA A 89 9.66 -6.11 3.43
CA ALA A 89 9.15 -5.10 2.51
C ALA A 89 8.11 -4.18 3.17
N TYR A 90 7.89 -3.03 2.52
CA TYR A 90 6.98 -1.98 2.96
C TYR A 90 5.75 -1.98 2.05
N TYR A 91 4.57 -2.05 2.66
CA TYR A 91 3.29 -2.16 1.96
C TYR A 91 2.37 -1.04 2.43
N ALA A 92 1.81 -0.26 1.50
CA ALA A 92 0.68 0.61 1.82
C ALA A 92 -0.40 0.52 0.74
N THR A 93 -1.67 0.57 1.14
CA THR A 93 -2.78 0.55 0.18
C THR A 93 -4.01 1.26 0.71
N THR A 94 -4.86 1.67 -0.21
CA THR A 94 -6.31 1.74 0.02
C THR A 94 -6.89 0.37 -0.30
N ALA A 95 -7.81 -0.15 0.51
CA ALA A 95 -8.47 -1.41 0.19
C ALA A 95 -9.21 -1.30 -1.16
N LYS A 96 -9.02 -2.29 -2.04
CA LYS A 96 -9.63 -2.32 -3.36
C LYS A 96 -11.12 -2.67 -3.32
N LYS A 97 -11.49 -3.53 -2.38
CA LYS A 97 -12.86 -3.98 -2.13
C LYS A 97 -13.08 -4.23 -0.64
N VAL A 98 -14.36 -4.26 -0.26
CA VAL A 98 -14.78 -4.85 1.01
C VAL A 98 -14.72 -6.36 0.88
N ARG A 99 -14.07 -7.02 1.84
CA ARG A 99 -13.94 -8.48 1.90
C ARG A 99 -15.01 -9.08 2.78
N GLN A 100 -15.42 -10.29 2.45
CA GLN A 100 -16.47 -11.01 3.16
C GLN A 100 -15.87 -12.08 4.08
N LEU A 101 -16.29 -12.05 5.35
CA LEU A 101 -15.91 -13.06 6.33
C LEU A 101 -16.31 -14.47 5.87
N GLY A 102 -15.37 -15.41 5.93
CA GLY A 102 -15.57 -16.80 5.51
C GLY A 102 -15.47 -17.05 4.00
N VAL A 103 -15.36 -16.00 3.19
CA VAL A 103 -15.17 -16.10 1.72
C VAL A 103 -13.76 -15.69 1.33
N ASP A 104 -13.35 -14.50 1.77
CA ASP A 104 -11.99 -14.02 1.58
C ASP A 104 -11.10 -14.55 2.71
N THR A 105 -9.97 -15.17 2.35
CA THR A 105 -9.05 -15.82 3.28
C THR A 105 -7.60 -15.46 2.93
N PRO A 106 -6.64 -15.62 3.86
CA PRO A 106 -5.22 -15.45 3.57
C PRO A 106 -4.70 -16.28 2.38
N GLU A 107 -5.34 -17.41 2.07
CA GLU A 107 -4.95 -18.26 0.94
C GLU A 107 -5.34 -17.66 -0.42
N ASN A 108 -6.44 -16.90 -0.47
CA ASN A 108 -7.00 -16.37 -1.71
C ASN A 108 -6.96 -14.84 -1.84
N ASP A 109 -6.61 -14.12 -0.78
CA ASP A 109 -6.57 -12.66 -0.74
C ASP A 109 -5.22 -12.13 -0.20
N LEU A 110 -4.54 -11.31 -1.01
CA LEU A 110 -3.21 -10.78 -0.70
C LEU A 110 -3.19 -9.89 0.54
N LEU A 111 -4.19 -9.04 0.74
CA LEU A 111 -4.23 -8.12 1.87
C LEU A 111 -4.42 -8.90 3.17
N LEU A 112 -5.35 -9.86 3.20
CA LEU A 112 -5.55 -10.72 4.36
C LEU A 112 -4.31 -11.54 4.68
N ARG A 113 -3.61 -12.05 3.64
CA ARG A 113 -2.33 -12.73 3.81
C ARG A 113 -1.26 -11.85 4.43
N LEU A 114 -1.14 -10.59 4.00
CA LEU A 114 -0.18 -9.64 4.57
C LEU A 114 -0.52 -9.29 6.03
N ILE A 115 -1.81 -9.17 6.36
CA ILE A 115 -2.27 -8.98 7.75
C ILE A 115 -1.88 -10.18 8.62
N GLU A 116 -2.14 -11.39 8.17
CA GLU A 116 -1.78 -12.62 8.89
C GLU A 116 -0.26 -12.71 9.10
N LEU A 117 0.53 -12.49 8.05
CA LEU A 117 2.00 -12.46 8.13
C LEU A 117 2.54 -11.35 9.04
N ASN A 118 1.75 -10.30 9.28
CA ASN A 118 2.08 -9.23 10.22
C ASN A 118 1.43 -9.39 11.60
N ASN A 119 1.06 -10.63 11.97
CA ASN A 119 0.43 -10.97 13.26
C ASN A 119 -0.85 -10.16 13.54
N LEU A 120 -1.66 -9.95 12.50
CA LEU A 120 -2.91 -9.18 12.57
C LEU A 120 -2.73 -7.68 12.87
N HIS A 121 -1.51 -7.15 12.76
CA HIS A 121 -1.24 -5.72 12.93
C HIS A 121 -1.09 -5.01 11.59
N PHE A 122 -1.57 -3.77 11.53
CA PHE A 122 -1.30 -2.83 10.44
C PHE A 122 -1.49 -1.41 10.97
N GLN A 123 -0.91 -0.44 10.29
CA GLN A 123 -1.17 0.97 10.56
C GLN A 123 -2.42 1.44 9.82
N ARG A 124 -3.20 2.28 10.50
CA ARG A 124 -4.34 2.96 9.92
C ARG A 124 -4.27 4.43 10.27
N HIS A 125 -4.35 5.27 9.25
CA HIS A 125 -4.36 6.72 9.39
C HIS A 125 -5.71 7.25 8.92
N PHE A 126 -6.20 8.29 9.58
CA PHE A 126 -7.44 8.97 9.24
C PHE A 126 -7.14 10.40 8.76
N TRP A 127 -8.09 11.03 8.08
CA TRP A 127 -7.92 12.43 7.68
C TRP A 127 -7.87 13.37 8.90
N PHE A 128 -6.94 14.33 8.86
CA PHE A 128 -6.75 15.32 9.93
C PHE A 128 -7.73 16.51 9.84
N PHE A 129 -8.45 16.67 8.73
CA PHE A 129 -9.43 17.76 8.55
C PHE A 129 -10.86 17.18 8.58
N GLY A 130 -11.60 17.52 9.64
CA GLY A 130 -13.05 17.58 9.61
C GLY A 130 -13.82 16.27 9.45
N LEU A 131 -14.00 15.53 10.56
CA LEU A 131 -15.29 14.86 10.83
C LEU A 131 -16.36 15.88 11.27
N LYS A 132 -16.27 17.13 10.83
CA LYS A 132 -17.44 18.00 10.78
C LYS A 132 -18.24 17.55 9.56
N PRO A 133 -19.57 17.54 9.62
CA PRO A 133 -20.42 17.06 8.54
C PRO A 133 -20.36 18.05 7.37
N ASP A 134 -19.26 18.04 6.65
CA ASP A 134 -19.01 18.89 5.50
C ASP A 134 -19.63 18.21 4.27
N SER A 135 -20.13 19.04 3.35
CA SER A 135 -20.83 18.60 2.13
C SER A 135 -20.09 17.50 1.39
N TRP A 136 -18.76 17.50 1.44
CA TRP A 136 -17.91 16.52 0.79
C TRP A 136 -18.16 15.05 1.22
N LEU A 137 -18.31 14.76 2.51
CA LEU A 137 -18.59 13.37 2.94
C LEU A 137 -19.99 12.94 2.50
N ALA A 138 -20.96 13.87 2.53
CA ALA A 138 -22.31 13.63 2.04
C ALA A 138 -22.33 13.43 0.51
N GLU A 139 -21.57 14.24 -0.23
CA GLU A 139 -21.37 14.11 -1.68
C GLU A 139 -20.71 12.78 -2.02
N CYS A 140 -19.65 12.39 -1.31
CA CYS A 140 -19.02 11.08 -1.46
C CYS A 140 -20.02 9.95 -1.20
N ARG A 141 -20.81 10.05 -0.13
CA ARG A 141 -21.82 9.05 0.24
C ARG A 141 -22.97 8.98 -0.78
N ALA A 142 -23.25 10.08 -1.49
CA ALA A 142 -24.22 10.13 -2.59
C ALA A 142 -23.64 9.65 -3.93
N THR A 143 -22.33 9.79 -4.13
CA THR A 143 -21.64 9.47 -5.39
C THR A 143 -21.23 8.00 -5.49
N TYR A 144 -20.77 7.42 -4.38
CA TYR A 144 -20.25 6.04 -4.33
C TYR A 144 -21.31 5.05 -3.84
N THR A 145 -21.17 3.79 -4.25
CA THR A 145 -21.94 2.72 -3.60
C THR A 145 -21.53 2.59 -2.12
N PRO A 146 -22.37 1.98 -1.26
CA PRO A 146 -22.00 1.74 0.13
C PRO A 146 -20.66 1.02 0.29
N GLU A 147 -20.38 0.02 -0.55
CA GLU A 147 -19.14 -0.75 -0.53
C GLU A 147 -17.93 0.10 -0.96
N GLU A 148 -18.07 0.89 -2.02
CA GLU A 148 -17.02 1.79 -2.50
C GLU A 148 -16.71 2.89 -1.48
N PHE A 149 -17.75 3.45 -0.84
CA PHE A 149 -17.59 4.44 0.22
C PHE A 149 -16.80 3.84 1.40
N ARG A 150 -17.18 2.64 1.85
CA ARG A 150 -16.47 1.94 2.93
C ARG A 150 -15.02 1.66 2.56
N ALA A 151 -14.76 1.15 1.36
CA ALA A 151 -13.40 0.80 0.92
C ALA A 151 -12.51 2.03 0.68
N PHE A 152 -12.98 3.03 -0.07
CA PHE A 152 -12.15 4.14 -0.52
C PHE A 152 -12.12 5.32 0.44
N ILE A 153 -13.27 5.61 1.07
CA ILE A 153 -13.45 6.79 1.91
C ILE A 153 -13.21 6.45 3.39
N LEU A 154 -13.72 5.31 3.86
CA LEU A 154 -13.47 4.88 5.24
C LEU A 154 -12.22 4.02 5.37
N GLY A 155 -11.69 3.44 4.28
CA GLY A 155 -10.55 2.53 4.29
C GLY A 155 -10.88 1.16 4.91
N GLU A 156 -12.16 0.82 5.05
CA GLU A 156 -12.61 -0.47 5.55
C GLU A 156 -12.35 -1.57 4.51
N PHE A 157 -12.04 -2.77 4.99
CA PHE A 157 -11.79 -3.91 4.11
C PHE A 157 -12.54 -5.16 4.53
N LEU A 158 -13.37 -5.14 5.57
CA LEU A 158 -14.20 -6.26 6.00
C LEU A 158 -15.65 -5.80 6.19
N SER A 159 -16.60 -6.61 5.73
CA SER A 159 -18.04 -6.46 6.00
C SER A 159 -18.52 -7.39 7.10
#